data_AF-A0A4Y1R6U9-F1
#
_entry.id   AF-A0A4Y1R6U9-F1
#
_cell.length_a   1.000
_cell.length_b   1.000
_cell.length_c   1.000
_cell.angle_alpha   90.00
_cell.angle_beta   90.00
_cell.angle_gamma   90.00
#
_symmetry.space_group_name_H-M   'P 1'
#
loop_
_entity.id
_entity.type
_entity.pdbx_description
1 polymer ?
#
loop_
_entity_poly.entity_id
_entity_poly.type
_entity_poly.pdbx_seq_one_letter_code
_entity_poly.pdbx_strand_id
1 'polypeptide(L)'
;MDENSALIESILREQEEEEAERYGKKVNNERTQNGDAYGWQTVSYQKRNRKALSKTLPADSNGDIHIGASSASEVFRPIELHSEERRRKALEAQAAAASGDSAGGGSKRDSDDDDEDSNAEVSGTVENGEVKKVKTKKPKKPKVTVAEAATKIDADHLGAFLADITASYEKQQDIQLMRLADYFGRAFASVSSAQFPWLKTFKESTVAKLVDIPLSHISENVYKTSVDWIGHCSTEALGSFVLWSLDSILADLTNHQGAARGSKKVAQQAPSKSQVAIFVVLAMVLRRKPDVLINLLPVMKESPKYQGQDKLPITVWLIAQASQGDLVVGLYTWVHFLLPILSSKSSSNPLSRDLILQSVERILSSPKARPILLNGAVRKGEHIVPPSALDLLMRASFPAASARVKATERFEAVYPTLKEISLAGSPGSKTMRQNDKALAVGDDFAHHSLLKDADKYCKLILGRLSQGHGCMKSMVLVSVALAVGAAIVSQNIQPEDLKKLAAMFNFPLTL
;
A
#
# COMPACT_ATOMS: atom_id res chain seq x y z
N MET A 1 -47.34 -37.45 -0.89
CA MET A 1 -47.37 -36.00 -0.73
C MET A 1 -46.70 -35.73 0.59
N ASP A 2 -45.48 -35.21 0.53
CA ASP A 2 -44.57 -35.15 1.68
C ASP A 2 -44.65 -33.73 2.26
N GLU A 3 -45.24 -33.60 3.44
CA GLU A 3 -45.54 -32.32 4.10
C GLU A 3 -44.26 -31.48 4.35
N ASN A 4 -43.10 -32.13 4.45
CA ASN A 4 -41.80 -31.48 4.55
C ASN A 4 -41.40 -30.72 3.28
N SER A 5 -41.80 -31.18 2.09
CA SER A 5 -41.45 -30.51 0.83
C SER A 5 -42.21 -29.19 0.68
N ALA A 6 -43.47 -29.16 1.12
CA ALA A 6 -44.30 -27.96 1.08
C ALA A 6 -43.81 -26.89 2.06
N LEU A 7 -43.30 -27.32 3.23
CA LEU A 7 -42.71 -26.40 4.22
C LEU A 7 -41.39 -25.79 3.74
N ILE A 8 -40.57 -26.56 3.03
CA ILE A 8 -39.31 -26.05 2.46
C ILE A 8 -39.59 -25.04 1.34
N GLU A 9 -40.58 -25.31 0.48
CA GLU A 9 -41.00 -24.34 -0.55
C GLU A 9 -41.60 -23.07 0.05
N SER A 10 -42.35 -23.14 1.15
CA SER A 10 -42.88 -21.94 1.80
C SER A 10 -41.78 -21.08 2.42
N ILE A 11 -40.77 -21.69 3.04
CA ILE A 11 -39.63 -20.96 3.64
C ILE A 11 -38.78 -20.30 2.56
N LEU A 12 -38.54 -20.99 1.45
CA LEU A 12 -37.78 -20.42 0.33
C LEU A 12 -38.52 -19.26 -0.32
N ARG A 13 -39.84 -19.35 -0.47
CA ARG A 13 -40.67 -18.27 -1.01
C ARG A 13 -40.71 -17.05 -0.10
N GLU A 14 -40.80 -17.26 1.21
CA GLU A 14 -40.79 -16.18 2.22
C GLU A 14 -39.42 -15.46 2.24
N GLN A 15 -38.31 -16.19 2.08
CA GLN A 15 -36.98 -15.59 1.93
C GLN A 15 -36.83 -14.79 0.63
N GLU A 16 -37.39 -15.28 -0.48
CA GLU A 16 -37.32 -14.60 -1.78
C GLU A 16 -38.17 -13.31 -1.79
N GLU A 17 -39.32 -13.31 -1.11
CA GLU A 17 -40.16 -12.12 -0.89
C GLU A 17 -39.47 -11.10 0.06
N GLU A 18 -38.83 -11.54 1.14
CA GLU A 18 -38.04 -10.67 2.02
C GLU A 18 -36.82 -10.04 1.30
N GLU A 19 -36.15 -10.80 0.42
CA GLU A 19 -35.04 -10.26 -0.39
C GLU A 19 -35.53 -9.27 -1.44
N ALA A 20 -36.69 -9.52 -2.07
CA ALA A 20 -37.31 -8.61 -3.03
C ALA A 20 -37.75 -7.29 -2.36
N GLU A 21 -38.32 -7.35 -1.15
CA GLU A 21 -38.66 -6.15 -0.37
C GLU A 21 -37.42 -5.37 0.07
N ARG A 22 -36.35 -6.06 0.46
CA ARG A 22 -35.07 -5.45 0.83
C ARG A 22 -34.41 -4.74 -0.37
N TYR A 23 -34.55 -5.30 -1.57
CA TYR A 23 -34.04 -4.70 -2.80
C TYR A 23 -34.90 -3.51 -3.25
N GLY A 24 -36.23 -3.60 -3.16
CA GLY A 24 -37.15 -2.50 -3.46
C GLY A 24 -36.97 -1.28 -2.55
N LYS A 25 -36.67 -1.49 -1.25
CA LYS A 25 -36.37 -0.41 -0.30
C LYS A 25 -35.03 0.28 -0.59
N LYS A 26 -34.03 -0.44 -1.09
CA LYS A 26 -32.73 0.16 -1.49
C LYS A 26 -32.87 1.04 -2.72
N VAL A 27 -33.63 0.61 -3.73
CA VAL A 27 -33.83 1.36 -4.97
C VAL A 27 -34.65 2.64 -4.72
N ASN A 28 -35.63 2.61 -3.81
CA ASN A 28 -36.39 3.81 -3.45
C ASN A 28 -35.59 4.80 -2.59
N ASN A 29 -34.67 4.34 -1.73
CA ASN A 29 -33.82 5.22 -0.93
C ASN A 29 -32.69 5.88 -1.76
N GLU A 30 -32.22 5.21 -2.83
CA GLU A 30 -31.26 5.80 -3.77
C GLU A 30 -31.89 6.80 -4.76
N ARG A 31 -33.21 6.73 -4.98
CA ARG A 31 -33.91 7.61 -5.94
C ARG A 31 -34.34 8.96 -5.34
N THR A 32 -34.33 9.14 -4.02
CA THR A 32 -34.74 10.40 -3.36
C THR A 32 -33.57 11.27 -2.88
N GLN A 33 -32.31 10.91 -3.19
CA GLN A 33 -31.12 11.69 -2.79
C GLN A 33 -30.13 12.01 -3.93
N ASN A 34 -30.58 12.12 -5.18
CA ASN A 34 -29.78 12.72 -6.25
C ASN A 34 -30.58 13.82 -6.95
N GLY A 35 -30.68 14.97 -6.27
CA GLY A 35 -30.90 16.26 -6.92
C GLY A 35 -29.54 16.82 -7.33
N ASP A 36 -29.40 17.04 -8.64
CA ASP A 36 -28.27 17.63 -9.38
C ASP A 36 -27.31 18.52 -8.57
N ALA A 37 -26.08 18.03 -8.31
CA ALA A 37 -25.06 18.84 -7.61
C ALA A 37 -23.59 18.65 -8.06
N TYR A 38 -23.29 17.98 -9.19
CA TYR A 38 -21.90 17.88 -9.68
C TYR A 38 -21.75 17.92 -11.21
N GLY A 39 -22.31 18.96 -11.83
CA GLY A 39 -21.89 19.40 -13.17
C GLY A 39 -20.81 20.49 -13.05
N TRP A 40 -19.68 20.34 -13.74
CA TRP A 40 -18.68 21.40 -13.82
C TRP A 40 -19.30 22.70 -14.36
N GLN A 41 -19.29 23.75 -13.54
CA GLN A 41 -19.84 25.05 -13.92
C GLN A 41 -18.70 25.96 -14.40
N THR A 42 -18.71 26.30 -15.69
CA THR A 42 -17.77 27.24 -16.30
C THR A 42 -18.05 28.66 -15.77
N VAL A 43 -17.16 29.18 -14.94
CA VAL A 43 -17.23 30.57 -14.44
C VAL A 43 -16.57 31.49 -15.46
N SER A 44 -17.37 32.10 -16.35
CA SER A 44 -16.90 33.18 -17.21
C SER A 44 -16.95 34.51 -16.46
N TYR A 45 -15.80 35.16 -16.26
CA TYR A 45 -15.76 36.54 -15.77
C TYR A 45 -16.11 37.50 -16.90
N GLN A 46 -17.04 38.43 -16.65
CA GLN A 46 -17.26 39.57 -17.55
C GLN A 46 -16.04 40.48 -17.56
N LYS A 47 -15.42 40.58 -18.74
CA LYS A 47 -14.32 41.48 -19.07
C LYS A 47 -14.76 42.93 -18.89
N ARG A 48 -14.44 43.52 -17.73
CA ARG A 48 -14.65 44.95 -17.47
C ARG A 48 -13.55 45.75 -18.18
N ASN A 49 -13.90 46.39 -19.29
CA ASN A 49 -13.08 47.38 -19.98
C ASN A 49 -12.67 48.50 -19.00
N ARG A 50 -11.37 48.70 -18.78
CA ARG A 50 -10.86 49.98 -18.28
C ARG A 50 -9.68 50.45 -19.13
N LYS A 51 -9.95 51.56 -19.81
CA LYS A 51 -9.02 52.38 -20.59
C LYS A 51 -7.84 52.82 -19.73
N ALA A 52 -6.69 52.92 -20.38
CA ALA A 52 -5.50 53.58 -19.88
C ALA A 52 -5.80 55.05 -19.53
N LEU A 53 -5.32 55.50 -18.37
CA LEU A 53 -5.06 56.92 -18.13
C LEU A 53 -3.84 57.04 -17.20
N SER A 54 -2.79 57.61 -17.77
CA SER A 54 -1.60 58.14 -17.10
C SER A 54 -1.96 59.31 -16.18
N LYS A 55 -1.43 59.35 -14.95
CA LYS A 55 -0.94 60.60 -14.34
C LYS A 55 -0.10 60.36 -13.08
N THR A 56 0.98 61.13 -13.03
CA THR A 56 2.06 61.22 -12.05
C THR A 56 1.69 62.11 -10.85
N LEU A 57 2.50 62.03 -9.77
CA LEU A 57 2.79 62.98 -8.65
C LEU A 57 2.18 62.63 -7.27
N PRO A 58 2.76 63.09 -6.13
CA PRO A 58 4.16 63.47 -5.80
C PRO A 58 4.67 62.86 -4.46
N ALA A 59 5.94 63.12 -4.14
CA ALA A 59 6.58 62.86 -2.85
C ALA A 59 6.26 63.96 -1.83
N ASP A 60 6.03 63.60 -0.55
CA ASP A 60 6.70 64.22 0.62
C ASP A 60 6.25 63.64 1.99
N SER A 61 7.24 63.57 2.89
CA SER A 61 7.19 63.63 4.37
C SER A 61 6.90 62.39 5.24
N ASN A 62 8.01 61.70 5.57
CA ASN A 62 8.53 61.21 6.87
C ASN A 62 7.61 60.83 8.06
N GLY A 63 7.84 59.63 8.58
CA GLY A 63 7.54 59.18 9.95
C GLY A 63 7.84 57.69 10.16
N ASP A 64 9.00 57.37 10.73
CA ASP A 64 9.70 56.08 10.79
C ASP A 64 9.19 55.12 11.88
N ILE A 65 8.94 53.84 11.57
CA ILE A 65 9.02 52.69 12.50
C ILE A 65 9.52 51.45 11.73
N HIS A 66 10.73 51.02 12.08
CA HIS A 66 11.46 49.83 11.64
C HIS A 66 10.71 48.50 11.90
N ILE A 67 10.36 47.75 10.84
CA ILE A 67 10.44 46.26 10.77
C ILE A 67 10.84 45.88 9.34
N GLY A 68 11.97 45.15 9.21
CA GLY A 68 12.58 44.79 7.93
C GLY A 68 11.68 43.94 7.04
N ALA A 69 11.18 44.52 5.95
CA ALA A 69 10.56 43.84 4.83
C ALA A 69 11.45 44.03 3.59
N SER A 70 12.39 43.12 3.36
CA SER A 70 13.07 42.98 2.08
C SER A 70 13.43 41.52 1.84
N SER A 71 12.52 40.81 1.15
CA SER A 71 12.81 39.55 0.42
C SER A 71 11.58 38.99 -0.31
N ALA A 72 10.37 39.52 -0.11
CA ALA A 72 9.15 38.90 -0.66
C ALA A 72 8.98 39.03 -2.19
N SER A 73 9.68 39.93 -2.89
CA SER A 73 9.50 40.13 -4.33
C SER A 73 10.40 39.26 -5.22
N GLU A 74 11.44 38.62 -4.67
CA GLU A 74 12.40 37.83 -5.47
C GLU A 74 12.16 36.32 -5.42
N VAL A 75 11.38 35.82 -4.46
CA VAL A 75 11.16 34.37 -4.28
C VAL A 75 10.39 33.75 -5.47
N PHE A 76 9.50 34.51 -6.10
CA PHE A 76 8.67 34.01 -7.22
C PHE A 76 9.21 34.36 -8.61
N ARG A 77 10.26 35.20 -8.70
CA ARG A 77 10.87 35.61 -9.97
C ARG A 77 11.34 34.41 -10.83
N PRO A 78 11.97 33.36 -10.27
CA PRO A 78 12.39 32.20 -11.04
C PRO A 78 11.21 31.40 -11.62
N ILE A 79 10.08 31.35 -10.90
CA ILE A 79 8.86 30.63 -11.33
C ILE A 79 8.17 31.41 -12.46
N GLU A 80 8.11 32.74 -12.33
CA GLU A 80 7.55 33.63 -13.36
C GLU A 80 8.36 33.53 -14.66
N LEU A 81 9.70 33.63 -14.59
CA LEU A 81 10.62 33.46 -15.72
C LEU A 81 10.45 32.11 -16.42
N HIS A 82 10.30 31.03 -15.64
CA HIS A 82 10.11 29.70 -16.21
C HIS A 82 8.72 29.55 -16.87
N SER A 83 7.72 30.28 -16.38
CA SER A 83 6.39 30.35 -17.00
C SER A 83 6.40 31.14 -18.30
N GLU A 84 7.11 32.27 -18.34
CA GLU A 84 7.27 33.12 -19.52
C GLU A 84 8.05 32.41 -20.62
N GLU A 85 9.11 31.67 -20.27
CA GLU A 85 9.88 30.90 -21.23
C GLU A 85 9.07 29.75 -21.85
N ARG A 86 8.21 29.06 -21.07
CA ARG A 86 7.28 28.07 -21.61
C ARG A 86 6.27 28.69 -22.57
N ARG A 87 5.77 29.89 -22.23
CA ARG A 87 4.83 30.64 -23.08
C ARG A 87 5.49 31.08 -24.38
N ARG A 88 6.74 31.54 -24.32
CA ARG A 88 7.56 31.92 -25.49
C ARG A 88 7.79 30.72 -26.41
N LYS A 89 8.22 29.57 -25.88
CA LYS A 89 8.44 28.35 -26.68
C LYS A 89 7.16 27.82 -27.31
N ALA A 90 6.02 27.93 -26.62
CA ALA A 90 4.73 27.52 -27.18
C ALA A 90 4.29 28.42 -28.35
N LEU A 91 4.51 29.73 -28.24
CA LEU A 91 4.21 30.69 -29.31
C LEU A 91 5.17 30.52 -30.51
N GLU A 92 6.45 30.26 -30.26
CA GLU A 92 7.45 30.00 -31.29
C GLU A 92 7.18 28.68 -32.03
N ALA A 93 6.77 27.63 -31.31
CA ALA A 93 6.36 26.36 -31.90
C ALA A 93 5.05 26.48 -32.71
N GLN A 94 4.12 27.32 -32.26
CA GLN A 94 2.90 27.61 -33.04
C GLN A 94 3.19 28.48 -34.26
N ALA A 95 4.13 29.43 -34.18
CA ALA A 95 4.58 30.23 -35.31
C ALA A 95 5.31 29.37 -36.35
N ALA A 96 6.20 28.47 -35.91
CA ALA A 96 6.92 27.53 -36.79
C ALA A 96 5.99 26.50 -37.45
N ALA A 97 4.87 26.14 -36.79
CA ALA A 97 3.85 25.29 -37.39
C ALA A 97 2.94 26.04 -38.38
N ALA A 98 2.85 27.37 -38.29
CA ALA A 98 2.04 28.22 -39.16
C ALA A 98 2.82 28.74 -40.38
N SER A 99 4.13 28.94 -40.26
CA SER A 99 5.02 29.23 -41.39
C SER A 99 5.48 27.93 -42.04
N GLY A 100 4.58 27.28 -42.78
CA GLY A 100 4.97 26.19 -43.66
C GLY A 100 5.91 26.71 -44.74
N ASP A 101 7.22 26.59 -44.54
CA ASP A 101 8.20 26.86 -45.59
C ASP A 101 9.23 25.75 -45.66
N SER A 102 9.26 25.10 -46.82
CA SER A 102 10.24 24.10 -47.21
C SER A 102 11.28 24.79 -48.07
N ALA A 103 12.53 24.87 -47.61
CA ALA A 103 13.66 25.25 -48.46
C ALA A 103 14.91 24.49 -48.02
N GLY A 104 15.52 23.77 -48.96
CA GLY A 104 16.67 22.91 -48.74
C GLY A 104 18.02 23.57 -49.03
N GLY A 105 19.05 22.72 -49.03
CA GLY A 105 20.34 22.96 -49.68
C GLY A 105 21.54 23.21 -48.76
N GLY A 106 22.59 22.39 -48.93
CA GLY A 106 23.96 22.92 -49.01
C GLY A 106 24.97 22.61 -47.89
N SER A 107 25.60 21.42 -47.96
CA SER A 107 27.06 21.16 -47.98
C SER A 107 28.09 22.10 -47.29
N LYS A 108 28.90 21.54 -46.36
CA LYS A 108 30.40 21.63 -46.25
C LYS A 108 30.88 20.76 -45.05
N ARG A 109 31.55 19.60 -45.21
CA ARG A 109 32.99 19.28 -45.48
C ARG A 109 33.99 19.72 -44.38
N ASP A 110 34.56 18.74 -43.66
CA ASP A 110 36.00 18.36 -43.54
C ASP A 110 36.14 17.17 -42.55
N SER A 111 36.55 15.96 -42.99
CA SER A 111 37.91 15.32 -42.98
C SER A 111 38.26 14.66 -41.61
N ASP A 112 38.87 13.49 -41.47
CA ASP A 112 39.49 12.46 -42.34
C ASP A 112 39.63 11.13 -41.53
N ASP A 113 40.13 10.07 -42.19
CA ASP A 113 40.65 8.76 -41.71
C ASP A 113 39.75 7.49 -41.86
N ASP A 114 39.85 6.91 -43.05
CA ASP A 114 40.31 5.55 -43.43
C ASP A 114 39.83 4.29 -42.67
N ASP A 115 39.20 3.38 -43.43
CA ASP A 115 39.75 2.05 -43.73
C ASP A 115 38.94 1.36 -44.86
N GLU A 116 39.64 1.00 -45.93
CA GLU A 116 39.17 0.28 -47.11
C GLU A 116 38.92 -1.22 -46.82
N ASP A 117 37.87 -1.80 -47.41
CA ASP A 117 38.06 -3.02 -48.23
C ASP A 117 36.86 -3.33 -49.14
N SER A 118 37.09 -3.09 -50.43
CA SER A 118 36.92 -4.02 -51.57
C SER A 118 35.54 -4.56 -52.03
N ASN A 119 35.23 -4.15 -53.27
CA ASN A 119 34.76 -4.91 -54.43
C ASN A 119 33.25 -5.10 -54.71
N ALA A 120 32.71 -4.35 -55.69
CA ALA A 120 32.54 -4.80 -57.09
C ALA A 120 31.59 -3.88 -57.89
N GLU A 121 32.06 -3.40 -59.04
CA GLU A 121 31.33 -2.54 -60.00
C GLU A 121 30.50 -3.30 -61.05
N VAL A 122 29.70 -2.48 -61.79
CA VAL A 122 29.13 -2.64 -63.15
C VAL A 122 27.68 -3.13 -63.20
N SER A 123 26.72 -2.55 -63.93
CA SER A 123 26.50 -1.25 -64.61
C SER A 123 25.06 -1.32 -65.20
N GLY A 124 24.37 -0.19 -65.37
CA GLY A 124 23.32 -0.05 -66.40
C GLY A 124 21.90 0.30 -65.92
N THR A 125 21.58 1.59 -66.05
CA THR A 125 20.26 2.28 -66.22
C THR A 125 19.21 1.45 -67.01
N VAL A 126 17.88 1.54 -66.81
CA VAL A 126 16.98 2.71 -67.03
C VAL A 126 15.61 2.53 -66.31
N GLU A 127 15.09 3.64 -65.76
CA GLU A 127 13.70 4.11 -65.60
C GLU A 127 12.49 3.22 -65.17
N ASN A 128 11.95 3.64 -64.02
CA ASN A 128 10.57 4.07 -63.76
C ASN A 128 9.46 3.02 -63.54
N GLY A 129 8.88 3.07 -62.34
CA GLY A 129 7.74 2.23 -61.95
C GLY A 129 7.54 2.18 -60.42
N GLU A 130 6.99 3.26 -59.87
CA GLU A 130 6.57 3.39 -58.48
C GLU A 130 5.65 2.23 -58.04
N VAL A 131 6.08 1.42 -57.05
CA VAL A 131 5.18 0.54 -56.30
C VAL A 131 5.47 0.66 -54.80
N LYS A 132 4.49 1.21 -54.08
CA LYS A 132 4.36 1.19 -52.61
C LYS A 132 4.80 -0.15 -52.02
N LYS A 133 5.95 -0.19 -51.34
CA LYS A 133 6.26 -1.26 -50.38
C LYS A 133 5.33 -1.11 -49.18
N VAL A 134 4.24 -1.87 -49.20
CA VAL A 134 3.42 -2.18 -48.03
C VAL A 134 4.34 -2.69 -46.92
N LYS A 135 4.43 -1.94 -45.82
CA LYS A 135 5.04 -2.40 -44.57
C LYS A 135 4.35 -3.69 -44.15
N THR A 136 5.02 -4.82 -44.34
CA THR A 136 4.63 -6.11 -43.77
C THR A 136 4.49 -5.93 -42.26
N LYS A 137 3.26 -6.10 -41.74
CA LYS A 137 2.99 -6.13 -40.31
C LYS A 137 3.82 -7.26 -39.71
N LYS A 138 4.76 -6.92 -38.81
CA LYS A 138 5.43 -7.90 -37.96
C LYS A 138 4.37 -8.84 -37.35
N PRO A 139 4.52 -10.17 -37.41
CA PRO A 139 3.56 -11.08 -36.81
C PRO A 139 3.41 -10.71 -35.34
N LYS A 140 2.16 -10.51 -34.90
CA LYS A 140 1.84 -10.26 -33.48
C LYS A 140 2.43 -11.43 -32.69
N LYS A 141 3.39 -11.14 -31.80
CA LYS A 141 3.94 -12.14 -30.88
C LYS A 141 2.76 -12.87 -30.22
N PRO A 142 2.79 -14.21 -30.12
CA PRO A 142 1.76 -14.97 -29.41
C PRO A 142 1.56 -14.38 -28.02
N LYS A 143 0.31 -14.04 -27.66
CA LYS A 143 -0.05 -13.56 -26.33
C LYS A 143 -0.15 -14.75 -25.38
N VAL A 144 0.97 -15.41 -25.10
CA VAL A 144 0.97 -16.52 -24.15
C VAL A 144 0.77 -15.96 -22.74
N THR A 145 -0.29 -16.40 -22.08
CA THR A 145 -0.60 -15.99 -20.70
C THR A 145 0.29 -16.76 -19.69
N VAL A 146 0.37 -16.28 -18.44
CA VAL A 146 1.08 -17.01 -17.38
C VAL A 146 0.46 -18.39 -17.17
N ALA A 147 -0.88 -18.49 -17.20
CA ALA A 147 -1.60 -19.74 -17.06
C ALA A 147 -1.26 -20.74 -18.17
N GLU A 148 -1.31 -20.30 -19.44
CA GLU A 148 -0.98 -21.16 -20.60
C GLU A 148 0.47 -21.65 -20.61
N ALA A 149 1.40 -20.87 -20.07
CA ALA A 149 2.78 -21.31 -19.92
C ALA A 149 2.94 -22.29 -18.75
N ALA A 150 2.26 -22.03 -17.63
CA ALA A 150 2.31 -22.88 -16.44
C ALA A 150 1.74 -24.28 -16.67
N THR A 151 0.68 -24.42 -17.48
CA THR A 151 0.08 -25.73 -17.81
C THR A 151 0.99 -26.64 -18.64
N LYS A 152 2.04 -26.08 -19.27
CA LYS A 152 3.02 -26.84 -20.04
C LYS A 152 4.16 -27.40 -19.19
N ILE A 153 4.22 -27.01 -17.92
CA ILE A 153 5.25 -27.50 -17.01
C ILE A 153 4.86 -28.90 -16.57
N ASP A 154 5.64 -29.88 -17.03
CA ASP A 154 5.49 -31.26 -16.62
C ASP A 154 6.23 -31.52 -15.29
N ALA A 155 5.55 -32.22 -14.36
CA ALA A 155 6.06 -32.45 -13.01
C ALA A 155 7.14 -33.54 -12.97
N ASP A 156 7.05 -34.55 -13.84
CA ASP A 156 8.02 -35.64 -13.92
C ASP A 156 9.32 -35.16 -14.55
N HIS A 157 9.22 -34.37 -15.64
CA HIS A 157 10.36 -33.69 -16.24
C HIS A 157 11.04 -32.73 -15.26
N LEU A 158 10.26 -31.97 -14.47
CA LEU A 158 10.81 -31.14 -13.40
C LEU A 158 11.52 -32.00 -12.35
N GLY A 159 10.92 -33.11 -11.91
CA GLY A 159 11.54 -34.02 -10.95
C GLY A 159 12.87 -34.60 -11.44
N ALA A 160 12.92 -35.03 -12.71
CA ALA A 160 14.15 -35.51 -13.34
C ALA A 160 15.22 -34.41 -13.42
N PHE A 161 14.84 -33.19 -13.80
CA PHE A 161 15.74 -32.04 -13.82
C PHE A 161 16.29 -31.71 -12.43
N LEU A 162 15.45 -31.73 -11.40
CA LEU A 162 15.85 -31.48 -10.02
C LEU A 162 16.85 -32.53 -9.52
N ALA A 163 16.64 -33.81 -9.85
CA ALA A 163 17.59 -34.88 -9.53
C ALA A 163 18.94 -34.65 -10.22
N ASP A 164 18.92 -34.29 -11.51
CA ASP A 164 20.13 -34.02 -12.29
C ASP A 164 20.94 -32.83 -11.74
N ILE A 165 20.30 -31.70 -11.43
CA ILE A 165 21.02 -30.54 -10.87
C ILE A 165 21.51 -30.81 -9.44
N THR A 166 20.80 -31.64 -8.67
CA THR A 166 21.24 -32.03 -7.32
C THR A 166 22.52 -32.85 -7.39
N ALA A 167 22.61 -33.79 -8.33
CA ALA A 167 23.81 -34.58 -8.57
C ALA A 167 24.96 -33.73 -9.15
N SER A 168 24.66 -32.90 -10.16
CA SER A 168 25.65 -32.10 -10.88
C SER A 168 26.26 -30.97 -10.03
N TYR A 169 25.52 -30.45 -9.05
CA TYR A 169 25.92 -29.32 -8.22
C TYR A 169 25.85 -29.63 -6.73
N GLU A 170 26.18 -30.86 -6.31
CA GLU A 170 25.98 -31.39 -4.94
C GLU A 170 26.39 -30.41 -3.82
N LYS A 171 27.54 -29.74 -3.98
CA LYS A 171 28.10 -28.79 -2.98
C LYS A 171 27.69 -27.33 -3.20
N GLN A 172 26.94 -27.03 -4.25
CA GLN A 172 26.67 -25.66 -4.72
C GLN A 172 25.16 -25.39 -4.75
N GLN A 173 24.52 -25.40 -3.58
CA GLN A 173 23.07 -25.20 -3.45
C GLN A 173 22.59 -23.86 -4.01
N ASP A 174 23.41 -22.81 -3.96
CA ASP A 174 23.09 -21.52 -4.59
C ASP A 174 22.90 -21.68 -6.11
N ILE A 175 23.79 -22.44 -6.76
CA ILE A 175 23.69 -22.72 -8.19
C ILE A 175 22.45 -23.58 -8.46
N GLN A 176 22.16 -24.59 -7.63
CA GLN A 176 20.96 -25.40 -7.77
C GLN A 176 19.68 -24.55 -7.76
N LEU A 177 19.57 -23.60 -6.81
CA LEU A 177 18.43 -22.69 -6.70
C LEU A 177 18.33 -21.74 -7.90
N MET A 178 19.47 -21.22 -8.39
CA MET A 178 19.49 -20.44 -9.64
C MET A 178 19.06 -21.28 -10.85
N ARG A 179 19.46 -22.56 -10.93
CA ARG A 179 19.04 -23.47 -12.00
C ARG A 179 17.54 -23.77 -11.95
N LEU A 180 16.96 -23.87 -10.76
CA LEU A 180 15.51 -23.97 -10.59
C LEU A 180 14.81 -22.71 -11.15
N ALA A 181 15.31 -21.52 -10.81
CA ALA A 181 14.79 -20.27 -11.37
C ALA A 181 14.94 -20.21 -12.91
N ASP A 182 16.07 -20.67 -13.45
CA ASP A 182 16.29 -20.79 -14.91
C ASP A 182 15.28 -21.74 -15.58
N TYR A 183 14.95 -22.86 -14.94
CA TYR A 183 13.97 -23.82 -15.44
C TYR A 183 12.60 -23.16 -15.62
N PHE A 184 12.10 -22.50 -14.57
CA PHE A 184 10.86 -21.71 -14.65
C PHE A 184 11.03 -20.54 -15.62
N GLY A 185 12.21 -19.92 -15.71
CA GLY A 185 12.51 -18.86 -16.65
C GLY A 185 12.33 -19.29 -18.11
N ARG A 186 12.78 -20.51 -18.43
CA ARG A 186 12.58 -21.14 -19.74
C ARG A 186 11.11 -21.47 -19.99
N ALA A 187 10.41 -22.03 -19.00
CA ALA A 187 8.98 -22.35 -19.10
C ALA A 187 8.13 -21.09 -19.37
N PHE A 188 8.49 -19.96 -18.77
CA PHE A 188 7.78 -18.69 -18.91
C PHE A 188 8.38 -17.75 -19.98
N ALA A 189 9.35 -18.21 -20.79
CA ALA A 189 10.05 -17.33 -21.74
C ALA A 189 9.14 -16.70 -22.81
N SER A 190 8.00 -17.34 -23.13
CA SER A 190 7.01 -16.82 -24.06
C SER A 190 6.04 -15.80 -23.44
N VAL A 191 6.03 -15.66 -22.10
CA VAL A 191 5.13 -14.74 -21.40
C VAL A 191 5.69 -13.32 -21.52
N SER A 192 4.95 -12.45 -22.21
CA SER A 192 5.33 -11.04 -22.31
C SER A 192 5.08 -10.27 -21.00
N SER A 193 5.80 -9.18 -20.77
CA SER A 193 5.58 -8.31 -19.59
C SER A 193 4.15 -7.79 -19.46
N ALA A 194 3.42 -7.62 -20.58
CA ALA A 194 2.01 -7.24 -20.56
C ALA A 194 1.09 -8.32 -19.96
N GLN A 195 1.50 -9.59 -20.01
CA GLN A 195 0.77 -10.73 -19.44
C GLN A 195 1.12 -10.98 -17.97
N PHE A 196 2.15 -10.30 -17.45
CA PHE A 196 2.48 -10.28 -16.04
C PHE A 196 2.88 -8.87 -15.59
N PRO A 197 1.92 -7.94 -15.52
CA PRO A 197 2.17 -6.55 -15.13
C PRO A 197 2.29 -6.45 -13.59
N TRP A 198 3.30 -7.09 -13.02
CA TRP A 198 3.45 -7.26 -11.57
C TRP A 198 3.44 -5.91 -10.84
N LEU A 199 4.07 -4.88 -11.39
CA LEU A 199 4.10 -3.55 -10.76
C LEU A 199 2.71 -2.91 -10.63
N LYS A 200 1.87 -3.05 -11.67
CA LYS A 200 0.49 -2.58 -11.64
C LYS A 200 -0.31 -3.42 -10.65
N THR A 201 -0.13 -4.73 -10.71
CA THR A 201 -0.80 -5.70 -9.83
C THR A 201 -0.53 -5.39 -8.36
N PHE A 202 0.74 -5.14 -7.98
CA PHE A 202 1.15 -4.85 -6.60
C PHE A 202 0.68 -3.48 -6.10
N LYS A 203 0.41 -2.53 -7.00
CA LYS A 203 -0.12 -1.21 -6.65
C LYS A 203 -1.64 -1.20 -6.48
N GLU A 204 -2.35 -2.00 -7.28
CA GLU A 204 -3.82 -1.93 -7.38
C GLU A 204 -4.54 -3.09 -6.68
N SER A 205 -3.84 -4.19 -6.39
CA SER A 205 -4.46 -5.38 -5.79
C SER A 205 -4.38 -5.37 -4.28
N THR A 206 -5.44 -5.86 -3.63
CA THR A 206 -5.45 -6.16 -2.20
C THR A 206 -4.42 -7.23 -1.84
N VAL A 207 -3.90 -7.22 -0.62
CA VAL A 207 -2.95 -8.23 -0.11
C VAL A 207 -3.52 -9.65 -0.24
N ALA A 208 -4.83 -9.81 -0.07
CA ALA A 208 -5.52 -11.09 -0.21
C ALA A 208 -5.43 -11.71 -1.62
N LYS A 209 -5.33 -10.88 -2.67
CA LYS A 209 -5.15 -11.35 -4.07
C LYS A 209 -3.67 -11.56 -4.40
N LEU A 210 -2.81 -10.68 -3.87
CA LEU A 210 -1.38 -10.68 -4.17
C LEU A 210 -0.68 -11.95 -3.71
N VAL A 211 -1.10 -12.49 -2.57
CA VAL A 211 -0.54 -13.72 -2.01
C VAL A 211 -0.68 -14.93 -2.93
N ASP A 212 -1.75 -15.02 -3.73
CA ASP A 212 -1.98 -16.15 -4.63
C ASP A 212 -1.23 -15.98 -5.96
N ILE A 213 -0.76 -14.77 -6.26
CA ILE A 213 0.04 -14.47 -7.45
C ILE A 213 1.53 -14.63 -7.11
N PRO A 214 2.31 -15.38 -7.90
CA PRO A 214 1.97 -16.02 -9.18
C PRO A 214 1.59 -17.52 -9.09
N LEU A 215 1.46 -18.07 -7.88
CA LEU A 215 1.33 -19.52 -7.68
C LEU A 215 -0.03 -20.09 -8.08
N SER A 216 -1.06 -19.26 -8.21
CA SER A 216 -2.44 -19.65 -8.59
C SER A 216 -2.54 -20.42 -9.92
N HIS A 217 -1.53 -20.29 -10.78
CA HIS A 217 -1.48 -20.95 -12.09
C HIS A 217 -0.57 -22.18 -12.13
N ILE A 218 0.22 -22.43 -11.10
CA ILE A 218 1.11 -23.58 -11.03
C ILE A 218 0.29 -24.81 -10.62
N SER A 219 0.43 -25.91 -11.36
CA SER A 219 -0.24 -27.16 -11.00
C SER A 219 0.24 -27.68 -9.65
N GLU A 220 -0.65 -28.34 -8.90
CA GLU A 220 -0.33 -28.85 -7.56
C GLU A 220 0.86 -29.81 -7.58
N ASN A 221 0.97 -30.67 -8.61
CA ASN A 221 2.09 -31.59 -8.77
C ASN A 221 3.43 -30.86 -8.96
N VAL A 222 3.47 -29.84 -9.83
CA VAL A 222 4.68 -29.02 -10.04
C VAL A 222 5.04 -28.26 -8.77
N TYR A 223 4.05 -27.70 -8.09
CA TYR A 223 4.24 -27.03 -6.81
C TYR A 223 4.83 -27.97 -5.77
N LYS A 224 4.22 -29.13 -5.56
CA LYS A 224 4.65 -30.15 -4.59
C LYS A 224 6.09 -30.63 -4.87
N THR A 225 6.37 -31.04 -6.10
CA THR A 225 7.73 -31.46 -6.52
C THR A 225 8.77 -30.38 -6.23
N SER A 226 8.45 -29.12 -6.52
CA SER A 226 9.34 -27.99 -6.25
C SER A 226 9.57 -27.76 -4.75
N VAL A 227 8.50 -27.69 -3.94
CA VAL A 227 8.61 -27.36 -2.50
C VAL A 227 9.20 -28.51 -1.70
N ASP A 228 8.96 -29.76 -2.09
CA ASP A 228 9.58 -30.92 -1.45
C ASP A 228 11.09 -30.88 -1.67
N TRP A 229 11.54 -30.60 -2.89
CA TRP A 229 12.95 -30.40 -3.19
C TRP A 229 13.57 -29.21 -2.45
N ILE A 230 12.95 -28.02 -2.50
CA ILE A 230 13.37 -26.81 -1.75
C ILE A 230 13.51 -27.10 -0.25
N GLY A 231 12.69 -28.00 0.30
CA GLY A 231 12.73 -28.39 1.70
C GLY A 231 14.06 -28.98 2.16
N HIS A 232 14.85 -29.54 1.24
CA HIS A 232 16.16 -30.14 1.47
C HIS A 232 17.32 -29.12 1.36
N CYS A 233 17.08 -27.94 0.80
CA CYS A 233 18.08 -26.88 0.73
C CYS A 233 18.37 -26.30 2.11
N SER A 234 19.62 -25.91 2.35
CA SER A 234 20.04 -25.27 3.59
C SER A 234 19.41 -23.88 3.75
N THR A 235 19.21 -23.46 4.99
CA THR A 235 18.66 -22.13 5.30
C THR A 235 19.56 -21.00 4.78
N GLU A 236 20.87 -21.21 4.74
CA GLU A 236 21.84 -20.24 4.22
C GLU A 236 21.67 -20.03 2.70
N ALA A 237 21.66 -21.11 1.93
CA ALA A 237 21.48 -21.04 0.47
C ALA A 237 20.11 -20.43 0.10
N LEU A 238 19.06 -20.79 0.84
CA LEU A 238 17.74 -20.18 0.66
C LEU A 238 17.75 -18.69 1.01
N GLY A 239 18.50 -18.28 2.03
CA GLY A 239 18.70 -16.87 2.37
C GLY A 239 19.38 -16.07 1.25
N SER A 240 20.49 -16.60 0.74
CA SER A 240 21.20 -16.04 -0.42
C SER A 240 20.29 -15.90 -1.64
N PHE A 241 19.51 -16.94 -1.94
CA PHE A 241 18.55 -16.93 -3.05
C PHE A 241 17.43 -15.90 -2.87
N VAL A 242 16.88 -15.74 -1.66
CA VAL A 242 15.86 -14.73 -1.37
C VAL A 242 16.41 -13.32 -1.58
N LEU A 243 17.62 -13.03 -1.11
CA LEU A 243 18.27 -11.73 -1.33
C LEU A 243 18.55 -11.48 -2.83
N TRP A 244 19.08 -12.46 -3.54
CA TRP A 244 19.31 -12.36 -4.99
C TRP A 244 18.03 -12.12 -5.78
N SER A 245 16.94 -12.80 -5.40
CA SER A 245 15.62 -12.63 -6.01
C SER A 245 15.06 -11.23 -5.74
N LEU A 246 15.18 -10.76 -4.49
CA LEU A 246 14.74 -9.43 -4.10
C LEU A 246 15.54 -8.34 -4.83
N ASP A 247 16.84 -8.51 -4.96
CA ASP A 247 17.72 -7.62 -5.72
C ASP A 247 17.33 -7.54 -7.19
N SER A 248 16.98 -8.68 -7.78
CA SER A 248 16.52 -8.76 -9.17
C SER A 248 15.18 -8.05 -9.37
N ILE A 249 14.23 -8.21 -8.44
CA ILE A 249 12.93 -7.51 -8.46
C ILE A 249 13.13 -6.00 -8.27
N LEU A 250 14.03 -5.58 -7.37
CA LEU A 250 14.31 -4.16 -7.12
C LEU A 250 15.05 -3.49 -8.29
N ALA A 251 15.92 -4.23 -8.99
CA ALA A 251 16.55 -3.76 -10.22
C ALA A 251 15.49 -3.54 -11.32
N ASP A 252 14.55 -4.46 -11.47
CA ASP A 252 13.42 -4.34 -12.40
C ASP A 252 12.50 -3.16 -12.05
N LEU A 253 12.20 -2.98 -10.76
CA LEU A 253 11.46 -1.83 -10.24
C LEU A 253 12.14 -0.51 -10.65
N THR A 254 13.46 -0.43 -10.47
CA THR A 254 14.26 0.77 -10.80
C THR A 254 14.23 1.03 -12.30
N ASN A 255 14.35 0.00 -13.15
CA ASN A 255 14.26 0.13 -14.60
C ASN A 255 12.89 0.67 -15.04
N HIS A 256 11.81 0.20 -14.42
CA HIS A 256 10.46 0.70 -14.67
C HIS A 256 10.25 2.16 -14.23
N GLN A 257 10.91 2.59 -13.16
CA GLN A 257 10.86 3.99 -12.70
C GLN A 257 11.72 4.93 -13.57
N GLY A 258 12.89 4.47 -14.02
CA GLY A 258 13.78 5.24 -14.90
C GLY A 258 13.20 5.48 -16.29
N ALA A 259 12.46 4.52 -16.85
CA ALA A 259 11.75 4.67 -18.12
C ALA A 259 10.65 5.76 -18.09
N ALA A 260 10.07 6.04 -16.91
CA ALA A 260 9.08 7.11 -16.73
C ALA A 260 9.71 8.51 -16.63
N ARG A 261 11.03 8.60 -16.41
CA ARG A 261 11.78 9.87 -16.28
C ARG A 261 12.83 10.05 -17.39
N GLY A 262 12.44 9.89 -18.65
CA GLY A 262 13.11 10.46 -19.86
C GLY A 262 14.62 10.28 -20.04
N SER A 263 15.30 9.44 -19.26
CA SER A 263 16.75 9.42 -19.18
C SER A 263 17.30 8.29 -20.05
N LYS A 264 17.76 8.65 -21.26
CA LYS A 264 18.60 7.78 -22.10
C LYS A 264 19.93 7.54 -21.38
N LYS A 265 20.02 6.47 -20.60
CA LYS A 265 21.30 5.81 -20.34
C LYS A 265 21.14 4.33 -20.65
N VAL A 266 21.83 3.90 -21.70
CA VAL A 266 21.99 2.50 -22.08
C VAL A 266 22.82 1.85 -20.97
N ALA A 267 22.15 1.28 -19.97
CA ALA A 267 22.74 0.26 -19.13
C ALA A 267 22.42 -1.08 -19.78
N GLN A 268 23.48 -1.83 -20.10
CA GLN A 268 23.46 -3.14 -20.71
C GLN A 268 22.43 -4.03 -20.01
N GLN A 269 21.32 -4.28 -20.70
CA GLN A 269 20.14 -4.92 -20.15
C GLN A 269 20.43 -6.42 -20.00
N ALA A 270 20.76 -6.87 -18.78
CA ALA A 270 20.72 -8.29 -18.46
C ALA A 270 19.30 -8.80 -18.78
N PRO A 271 19.15 -9.97 -19.42
CA PRO A 271 17.90 -10.38 -20.01
C PRO A 271 16.86 -10.60 -18.92
N SER A 272 15.88 -9.70 -18.81
CA SER A 272 14.66 -9.84 -18.00
C SER A 272 13.72 -10.90 -18.59
N LYS A 273 14.27 -12.07 -18.93
CA LYS A 273 13.50 -13.22 -19.40
C LYS A 273 12.92 -13.92 -18.17
N SER A 274 11.77 -13.38 -17.77
CA SER A 274 10.77 -13.90 -16.83
C SER A 274 10.92 -13.49 -15.36
N GLN A 275 10.49 -12.27 -15.03
CA GLN A 275 10.14 -11.89 -13.65
C GLN A 275 9.15 -12.88 -13.01
N VAL A 276 8.25 -13.47 -13.81
CA VAL A 276 7.31 -14.51 -13.36
C VAL A 276 8.05 -15.63 -12.64
N ALA A 277 9.15 -16.13 -13.21
CA ALA A 277 9.92 -17.23 -12.64
C ALA A 277 10.52 -16.86 -11.27
N ILE A 278 11.07 -15.65 -11.14
CA ILE A 278 11.61 -15.16 -9.87
C ILE A 278 10.51 -15.12 -8.81
N PHE A 279 9.35 -14.52 -9.11
CA PHE A 279 8.23 -14.48 -8.18
C PHE A 279 7.69 -15.88 -7.83
N VAL A 280 7.65 -16.83 -8.78
CA VAL A 280 7.20 -18.22 -8.55
C VAL A 280 8.12 -18.93 -7.57
N VAL A 281 9.42 -18.98 -7.86
CA VAL A 281 10.37 -19.72 -7.02
C VAL A 281 10.53 -19.04 -5.67
N LEU A 282 10.58 -17.70 -5.62
CA LEU A 282 10.64 -16.94 -4.36
C LEU A 282 9.42 -17.21 -3.48
N ALA A 283 8.21 -17.26 -4.05
CA ALA A 283 7.01 -17.60 -3.29
C ALA A 283 7.05 -19.02 -2.75
N MET A 284 7.53 -20.00 -3.54
CA MET A 284 7.71 -21.38 -3.09
C MET A 284 8.71 -21.47 -1.93
N VAL A 285 9.85 -20.77 -2.02
CA VAL A 285 10.87 -20.73 -0.96
C VAL A 285 10.30 -20.15 0.34
N LEU A 286 9.62 -19.01 0.28
CA LEU A 286 9.06 -18.35 1.47
C LEU A 286 7.93 -19.15 2.11
N ARG A 287 7.11 -19.85 1.31
CA ARG A 287 6.07 -20.75 1.84
C ARG A 287 6.66 -22.02 2.46
N ARG A 288 7.75 -22.55 1.91
CA ARG A 288 8.36 -23.81 2.37
C ARG A 288 9.25 -23.64 3.60
N LYS A 289 10.04 -22.56 3.65
CA LYS A 289 10.97 -22.24 4.74
C LYS A 289 10.82 -20.78 5.16
N PRO A 290 9.68 -20.40 5.76
CA PRO A 290 9.39 -19.01 6.10
C PRO A 290 10.42 -18.40 7.07
N ASP A 291 11.07 -19.21 7.91
CA ASP A 291 12.12 -18.78 8.85
C ASP A 291 13.31 -18.08 8.19
N VAL A 292 13.56 -18.34 6.90
CA VAL A 292 14.59 -17.64 6.13
C VAL A 292 14.35 -16.12 6.19
N LEU A 293 13.10 -15.67 6.12
CA LEU A 293 12.77 -14.24 6.16
C LEU A 293 13.14 -13.61 7.51
N ILE A 294 13.03 -14.35 8.62
CA ILE A 294 13.45 -13.88 9.95
C ILE A 294 14.95 -13.59 9.97
N ASN A 295 15.76 -14.51 9.43
CA ASN A 295 17.21 -14.36 9.38
C ASN A 295 17.64 -13.17 8.51
N LEU A 296 16.83 -12.81 7.51
CA LEU A 296 17.10 -11.69 6.60
C LEU A 296 16.60 -10.33 7.12
N LEU A 297 15.77 -10.30 8.16
CA LEU A 297 15.25 -9.05 8.72
C LEU A 297 16.34 -8.02 9.09
N PRO A 298 17.45 -8.39 9.76
CA PRO A 298 18.52 -7.44 10.08
C PRO A 298 19.12 -6.81 8.81
N VAL A 299 19.44 -7.64 7.81
CA VAL A 299 19.98 -7.20 6.52
C VAL A 299 19.03 -6.22 5.82
N MET A 300 17.73 -6.53 5.82
CA MET A 300 16.69 -5.67 5.23
C MET A 300 16.49 -4.35 6.00
N LYS A 301 16.73 -4.34 7.33
CA LYS A 301 16.61 -3.15 8.19
C LYS A 301 17.84 -2.26 8.19
N GLU A 302 19.01 -2.80 7.95
CA GLU A 302 20.26 -2.02 7.93
C GLU A 302 20.52 -1.41 6.56
N SER A 303 20.11 -2.10 5.49
CA SER A 303 20.37 -1.64 4.13
C SER A 303 19.24 -0.74 3.61
N PRO A 304 19.53 0.52 3.23
CA PRO A 304 18.55 1.41 2.62
C PRO A 304 18.06 0.90 1.25
N LYS A 305 18.75 -0.09 0.66
CA LYS A 305 18.34 -0.77 -0.57
C LYS A 305 16.96 -1.40 -0.44
N TYR A 306 16.61 -1.95 0.72
CA TYR A 306 15.34 -2.63 0.94
C TYR A 306 14.27 -1.72 1.59
N GLN A 307 14.63 -0.48 1.89
CA GLN A 307 13.74 0.50 2.52
C GLN A 307 13.22 1.52 1.50
N GLY A 308 11.96 1.90 1.65
CA GLY A 308 11.34 2.89 0.77
C GLY A 308 9.85 2.65 0.64
N GLN A 309 9.09 3.72 0.38
CA GLN A 309 7.64 3.65 0.18
C GLN A 309 7.29 2.86 -1.10
N ASP A 310 8.11 2.99 -2.14
CA ASP A 310 7.95 2.28 -3.41
C ASP A 310 8.24 0.77 -3.30
N LYS A 311 8.95 0.34 -2.25
CA LYS A 311 9.34 -1.05 -1.98
C LYS A 311 8.38 -1.76 -1.02
N LEU A 312 7.57 -1.00 -0.28
CA LEU A 312 6.63 -1.53 0.71
C LEU A 312 5.69 -2.61 0.14
N PRO A 313 5.11 -2.49 -1.08
CA PRO A 313 4.27 -3.55 -1.64
C PRO A 313 5.02 -4.89 -1.81
N ILE A 314 6.32 -4.84 -2.13
CA ILE A 314 7.16 -6.05 -2.27
C ILE A 314 7.39 -6.67 -0.89
N THR A 315 7.71 -5.86 0.12
CA THR A 315 7.86 -6.32 1.50
C THR A 315 6.58 -6.96 2.03
N VAL A 316 5.43 -6.33 1.80
CA VAL A 316 4.12 -6.86 2.18
C VAL A 316 3.86 -8.19 1.49
N TRP A 317 4.17 -8.32 0.20
CA TRP A 317 4.05 -9.58 -0.53
C TRP A 317 4.98 -10.67 0.03
N LEU A 318 6.25 -10.36 0.35
CA LEU A 318 7.18 -11.31 0.98
C LEU A 318 6.62 -11.88 2.28
N ILE A 319 6.12 -10.99 3.16
CA ILE A 319 5.52 -11.36 4.44
C ILE A 319 4.23 -12.16 4.23
N ALA A 320 3.42 -11.81 3.23
CA ALA A 320 2.23 -12.56 2.87
C ALA A 320 2.56 -13.98 2.35
N GLN A 321 3.66 -14.17 1.61
CA GLN A 321 4.11 -15.51 1.22
C GLN A 321 4.61 -16.32 2.42
N ALA A 322 5.39 -15.70 3.31
CA ALA A 322 5.87 -16.36 4.52
C ALA A 322 4.71 -16.76 5.45
N SER A 323 3.68 -15.91 5.58
CA SER A 323 2.51 -16.20 6.43
C SER A 323 1.65 -17.34 5.94
N GLN A 324 1.67 -17.65 4.63
CA GLN A 324 1.01 -18.86 4.09
C GLN A 324 1.74 -20.15 4.50
N GLY A 325 3.06 -20.08 4.73
CA GLY A 325 3.85 -21.21 5.23
C GLY A 325 3.76 -21.37 6.74
N ASP A 326 3.88 -20.25 7.46
CA ASP A 326 3.78 -20.20 8.93
C ASP A 326 3.23 -18.83 9.38
N LEU A 327 2.04 -18.84 9.98
CA LEU A 327 1.37 -17.65 10.50
C LEU A 327 2.18 -16.94 11.60
N VAL A 328 2.92 -17.70 12.42
CA VAL A 328 3.77 -17.16 13.50
C VAL A 328 4.92 -16.35 12.89
N VAL A 329 5.58 -16.88 11.86
CA VAL A 329 6.64 -16.16 11.14
C VAL A 329 6.08 -14.94 10.42
N GLY A 330 4.90 -15.07 9.81
CA GLY A 330 4.19 -13.96 9.19
C GLY A 330 3.90 -12.82 10.17
N LEU A 331 3.35 -13.14 11.34
CA LEU A 331 3.07 -12.13 12.36
C LEU A 331 4.36 -11.53 12.93
N TYR A 332 5.37 -12.35 13.20
CA TYR A 332 6.67 -11.88 13.68
C TYR A 332 7.30 -10.89 12.71
N THR A 333 7.37 -11.22 11.42
CA THR A 333 7.95 -10.33 10.40
C THR A 333 7.11 -9.05 10.23
N TRP A 334 5.77 -9.14 10.32
CA TRP A 334 4.90 -7.96 10.34
C TRP A 334 5.18 -7.04 11.53
N VAL A 335 5.23 -7.59 12.75
CA VAL A 335 5.48 -6.84 13.99
C VAL A 335 6.86 -6.18 13.97
N HIS A 336 7.88 -6.90 13.52
CA HIS A 336 9.25 -6.41 13.59
C HIS A 336 9.64 -5.52 12.40
N PHE A 337 8.96 -5.60 11.25
CA PHE A 337 9.34 -4.85 10.04
C PHE A 337 8.29 -3.85 9.57
N LEU A 338 7.01 -4.22 9.55
CA LEU A 338 5.93 -3.37 9.00
C LEU A 338 5.36 -2.41 10.04
N LEU A 339 5.07 -2.88 11.25
CA LEU A 339 4.51 -2.05 12.33
C LEU A 339 5.36 -0.81 12.65
N PRO A 340 6.71 -0.86 12.72
CA PRO A 340 7.52 0.34 12.96
C PRO A 340 7.39 1.43 11.88
N ILE A 341 7.03 1.05 10.64
CA ILE A 341 6.81 2.01 9.54
C ILE A 341 5.62 2.93 9.86
N LEU A 342 4.63 2.43 10.61
CA LEU A 342 3.47 3.22 11.06
C LEU A 342 3.82 4.28 12.11
N SER A 343 5.01 4.19 12.72
CA SER A 343 5.47 5.14 13.76
C SER A 343 6.49 6.14 13.22
N SER A 344 6.99 5.92 12.00
CA SER A 344 7.90 6.84 11.32
C SER A 344 7.17 8.09 10.84
N LYS A 345 7.90 9.16 10.52
CA LYS A 345 7.36 10.38 9.87
C LYS A 345 6.60 10.08 8.57
N SER A 346 6.78 8.89 8.00
CA SER A 346 6.07 8.34 6.85
C SER A 346 4.66 7.76 7.16
N SER A 347 4.23 7.76 8.42
CA SER A 347 2.93 7.26 8.89
C SER A 347 1.72 8.02 8.33
N SER A 348 1.96 9.19 7.74
CA SER A 348 0.96 10.01 7.06
C SER A 348 0.51 9.44 5.71
N ASN A 349 1.20 8.45 5.14
CA ASN A 349 0.80 7.85 3.87
C ASN A 349 -0.39 6.88 4.07
N PRO A 350 -1.61 7.20 3.58
CA PRO A 350 -2.78 6.36 3.78
C PRO A 350 -2.66 5.00 3.10
N LEU A 351 -1.99 4.92 1.95
CA LEU A 351 -1.81 3.66 1.20
C LEU A 351 -0.90 2.69 1.95
N SER A 352 0.19 3.19 2.51
CA SER A 352 1.12 2.38 3.28
C SER A 352 0.46 1.85 4.55
N ARG A 353 -0.30 2.70 5.24
CA ARG A 353 -1.10 2.31 6.40
C ARG A 353 -2.12 1.23 6.05
N ASP A 354 -2.80 1.38 4.93
CA ASP A 354 -3.79 0.42 4.43
C ASP A 354 -3.15 -0.94 4.09
N LEU A 355 -2.04 -0.97 3.37
CA LEU A 355 -1.33 -2.22 3.04
C LEU A 355 -0.84 -2.97 4.29
N ILE A 356 -0.31 -2.24 5.27
CA ILE A 356 0.15 -2.82 6.54
C ILE A 356 -1.04 -3.43 7.31
N LEU A 357 -2.19 -2.74 7.33
CA LEU A 357 -3.42 -3.26 7.94
C LEU A 357 -3.95 -4.50 7.21
N GLN A 358 -4.08 -4.44 5.89
CA GLN A 358 -4.53 -5.60 5.09
C GLN A 358 -3.66 -6.84 5.33
N SER A 359 -2.36 -6.65 5.58
CA SER A 359 -1.43 -7.74 5.86
C SER A 359 -1.75 -8.45 7.18
N VAL A 360 -1.94 -7.71 8.28
CA VAL A 360 -2.25 -8.33 9.59
C VAL A 360 -3.67 -8.87 9.64
N GLU A 361 -4.63 -8.18 9.05
CA GLU A 361 -6.01 -8.67 8.96
C GLU A 361 -6.08 -10.01 8.25
N ARG A 362 -5.31 -10.18 7.16
CA ARG A 362 -5.21 -11.47 6.47
C ARG A 362 -4.65 -12.56 7.39
N ILE A 363 -3.57 -12.27 8.11
CA ILE A 363 -2.94 -13.24 9.03
C ILE A 363 -3.96 -13.67 10.09
N LEU A 364 -4.68 -12.72 10.69
CA LEU A 364 -5.66 -12.98 11.74
C LEU A 364 -6.97 -13.62 11.23
N SER A 365 -7.32 -13.39 9.96
CA SER A 365 -8.49 -14.00 9.32
C SER A 365 -8.23 -15.42 8.77
N SER A 366 -6.99 -15.92 8.87
CA SER A 366 -6.65 -17.26 8.40
C SER A 366 -7.36 -18.33 9.23
N PRO A 367 -7.79 -19.47 8.64
CA PRO A 367 -8.37 -20.57 9.39
C PRO A 367 -7.44 -21.02 10.53
N LYS A 368 -7.98 -21.13 11.74
CA LYS A 368 -7.23 -21.49 12.96
C LYS A 368 -6.09 -20.52 13.33
N ALA A 369 -6.10 -19.27 12.83
CA ALA A 369 -5.06 -18.29 13.14
C ALA A 369 -4.87 -18.07 14.64
N ARG A 370 -5.94 -17.80 15.38
CA ARG A 370 -5.89 -17.53 16.83
C ARG A 370 -5.18 -18.65 17.62
N PRO A 371 -5.60 -19.93 17.58
CA PRO A 371 -4.90 -20.97 18.33
C PRO A 371 -3.45 -21.18 17.87
N ILE A 372 -3.16 -21.08 16.57
CA ILE A 372 -1.78 -21.22 16.06
C ILE A 372 -0.88 -20.11 16.62
N LEU A 373 -1.35 -18.85 16.57
CA LEU A 373 -0.59 -17.70 17.02
C LEU A 373 -0.42 -17.65 18.54
N LEU A 374 -1.42 -18.07 19.32
CA LEU A 374 -1.31 -18.17 20.78
C LEU A 374 -0.31 -19.26 21.19
N ASN A 375 -0.33 -20.41 20.53
CA ASN A 375 0.62 -21.48 20.79
C ASN A 375 2.06 -21.10 20.37
N GLY A 376 2.20 -20.27 19.33
CA GLY A 376 3.48 -19.77 18.85
C GLY A 376 3.93 -18.45 19.48
N ALA A 377 3.18 -17.88 20.42
CA ALA A 377 3.35 -16.50 20.90
C ALA A 377 4.75 -16.18 21.44
N VAL A 378 5.49 -17.21 21.89
CA VAL A 378 6.87 -17.11 22.37
C VAL A 378 7.79 -17.89 21.43
N ARG A 379 8.78 -17.20 20.87
CA ARG A 379 9.77 -17.76 19.95
C ARG A 379 11.18 -17.47 20.46
N LYS A 380 11.99 -18.51 20.63
CA LYS A 380 13.36 -18.42 21.20
C LYS A 380 13.41 -17.66 22.55
N GLY A 381 12.34 -17.75 23.36
CA GLY A 381 12.22 -17.08 24.65
C GLY A 381 11.70 -15.64 24.59
N GLU A 382 11.50 -15.07 23.41
CA GLU A 382 10.96 -13.72 23.21
C GLU A 382 9.53 -13.78 22.68
N HIS A 383 8.68 -12.83 23.08
CA HIS A 383 7.31 -12.77 22.57
C HIS A 383 7.32 -12.21 21.15
N ILE A 384 6.49 -12.77 20.26
CA ILE A 384 6.30 -12.27 18.89
C ILE A 384 5.89 -10.78 18.92
N VAL A 385 5.07 -10.41 19.90
CA VAL A 385 4.65 -9.03 20.16
C VAL A 385 5.37 -8.53 21.42
N PRO A 386 6.55 -7.90 21.28
CA PRO A 386 7.28 -7.33 22.41
C PRO A 386 6.60 -6.06 22.96
N PRO A 387 6.99 -5.58 24.16
CA PRO A 387 6.37 -4.41 24.79
C PRO A 387 6.40 -3.15 23.92
N SER A 388 7.49 -2.94 23.20
CA SER A 388 7.63 -1.81 22.28
C SER A 388 6.61 -1.89 21.13
N ALA A 389 6.37 -3.08 20.58
CA ALA A 389 5.36 -3.27 19.54
C ALA A 389 3.94 -3.09 20.09
N LEU A 390 3.67 -3.58 21.31
CA LEU A 390 2.37 -3.41 21.95
C LEU A 390 2.03 -1.94 22.21
N ASP A 391 3.01 -1.14 22.65
CA ASP A 391 2.88 0.31 22.80
C ASP A 391 2.63 1.02 21.45
N LEU A 392 3.32 0.61 20.37
CA LEU A 392 3.03 1.13 19.03
C LEU A 392 1.61 0.78 18.55
N LEU A 393 1.17 -0.46 18.80
CA LEU A 393 -0.19 -0.92 18.49
C LEU A 393 -1.23 -0.14 19.28
N MET A 394 -1.00 0.10 20.57
CA MET A 394 -1.85 0.94 21.41
C MET A 394 -2.03 2.34 20.81
N ARG A 395 -0.93 3.02 20.46
CA ARG A 395 -0.98 4.36 19.87
C ARG A 395 -1.65 4.39 18.49
N ALA A 396 -1.48 3.34 17.69
CA ALA A 396 -2.11 3.22 16.38
C ALA A 396 -3.63 2.98 16.47
N SER A 397 -4.07 2.26 17.51
CA SER A 397 -5.47 1.88 17.76
C SER A 397 -6.24 2.97 18.50
N PHE A 398 -5.61 3.64 19.45
CA PHE A 398 -6.24 4.67 20.30
C PHE A 398 -5.50 6.02 20.22
N PRO A 399 -5.40 6.64 19.03
CA PRO A 399 -4.85 7.98 18.91
C PRO A 399 -5.81 9.02 19.50
N ALA A 400 -5.31 10.23 19.77
CA ALA A 400 -6.14 11.37 20.16
C ALA A 400 -7.29 11.59 19.14
N ALA A 401 -8.44 12.11 19.59
CA ALA A 401 -9.63 12.26 18.75
C ALA A 401 -9.36 13.01 17.44
N SER A 402 -8.49 14.02 17.46
CA SER A 402 -8.09 14.79 16.26
C SER A 402 -7.24 14.03 15.26
N ALA A 403 -6.62 12.93 15.65
CA ALA A 403 -5.75 12.09 14.82
C ALA A 403 -6.41 10.77 14.40
N ARG A 404 -7.68 10.55 14.77
CA ARG A 404 -8.45 9.39 14.29
C ARG A 404 -8.69 9.49 12.80
N VAL A 405 -8.53 8.38 12.11
CA VAL A 405 -8.77 8.21 10.67
C VAL A 405 -9.57 6.93 10.46
N LYS A 406 -10.12 6.69 9.26
CA LYS A 406 -10.84 5.45 8.94
C LYS A 406 -10.05 4.17 9.27
N ALA A 407 -8.73 4.22 9.12
CA ALA A 407 -7.85 3.11 9.45
C ALA A 407 -7.76 2.83 10.97
N THR A 408 -8.12 3.78 11.84
CA THR A 408 -8.08 3.62 13.29
C THR A 408 -9.05 2.51 13.74
N GLU A 409 -10.28 2.48 13.23
CA GLU A 409 -11.27 1.44 13.54
C GLU A 409 -10.76 0.03 13.22
N ARG A 410 -9.96 -0.10 12.15
CA ARG A 410 -9.34 -1.38 11.76
C ARG A 410 -8.22 -1.79 12.72
N PHE A 411 -7.43 -0.84 13.21
CA PHE A 411 -6.46 -1.10 14.28
C PHE A 411 -7.15 -1.53 15.58
N GLU A 412 -8.24 -0.84 15.96
CA GLU A 412 -9.06 -1.21 17.12
C GLU A 412 -9.59 -2.65 17.00
N ALA A 413 -9.98 -3.09 15.80
CA ALA A 413 -10.47 -4.45 15.57
C ALA A 413 -9.39 -5.53 15.75
N VAL A 414 -8.16 -5.29 15.29
CA VAL A 414 -7.06 -6.28 15.41
C VAL A 414 -6.36 -6.24 16.77
N TYR A 415 -6.46 -5.12 17.49
CA TYR A 415 -5.75 -4.87 18.75
C TYR A 415 -6.02 -5.92 19.84
N PRO A 416 -7.26 -6.34 20.16
CA PRO A 416 -7.52 -7.32 21.21
C PRO A 416 -6.80 -8.65 20.98
N THR A 417 -6.77 -9.12 19.73
CA THR A 417 -6.10 -10.38 19.37
C THR A 417 -4.58 -10.24 19.50
N LEU A 418 -4.01 -9.12 19.05
CA LEU A 418 -2.57 -8.87 19.17
C LEU A 418 -2.13 -8.65 20.63
N LYS A 419 -2.99 -8.03 21.46
CA LYS A 419 -2.80 -7.91 22.90
C LYS A 419 -2.85 -9.29 23.57
N GLU A 420 -3.78 -10.15 23.19
CA GLU A 420 -3.85 -11.52 23.72
C GLU A 420 -2.56 -12.30 23.40
N ILE A 421 -2.08 -12.21 22.15
CA ILE A 421 -0.82 -12.84 21.72
C ILE A 421 0.39 -12.27 22.48
N SER A 422 0.40 -10.97 22.80
CA SER A 422 1.49 -10.38 23.59
C SER A 422 1.51 -10.85 25.04
N LEU A 423 0.38 -11.29 25.58
CA LEU A 423 0.26 -11.80 26.95
C LEU A 423 0.32 -13.33 27.03
N ALA A 424 0.23 -14.02 25.89
CA ALA A 424 0.30 -15.47 25.82
C ALA A 424 1.75 -15.99 26.05
N GLY A 425 1.86 -17.07 26.82
CA GLY A 425 3.14 -17.68 27.20
C GLY A 425 3.14 -18.17 28.64
N SER A 426 4.32 -18.53 29.17
CA SER A 426 4.44 -18.92 30.58
C SER A 426 4.14 -17.73 31.49
N PRO A 427 3.21 -17.87 32.46
CA PRO A 427 2.91 -16.81 33.42
C PRO A 427 4.17 -16.29 34.11
N GLY A 428 4.33 -14.98 34.17
CA GLY A 428 5.40 -14.33 34.92
C GLY A 428 6.74 -14.14 34.19
N SER A 429 6.82 -14.41 32.89
CA SER A 429 8.02 -14.10 32.09
C SER A 429 8.38 -12.60 32.13
N LYS A 430 9.67 -12.26 31.98
CA LYS A 430 10.14 -10.85 32.05
C LYS A 430 9.42 -9.96 31.02
N THR A 431 9.26 -10.47 29.81
CA THR A 431 8.58 -9.78 28.70
C THR A 431 7.09 -9.66 28.93
N MET A 432 6.41 -10.69 29.47
CA MET A 432 4.99 -10.59 29.86
C MET A 432 4.80 -9.49 30.92
N ARG A 433 5.62 -9.46 31.97
CA ARG A 433 5.56 -8.40 32.99
C ARG A 433 5.82 -7.01 32.42
N GLN A 434 6.68 -6.89 31.40
CA GLN A 434 6.89 -5.64 30.69
C GLN A 434 5.69 -5.27 29.80
N ASN A 435 5.04 -6.25 29.17
CA ASN A 435 3.79 -6.05 28.43
C ASN A 435 2.67 -5.59 29.37
N ASP A 436 2.49 -6.22 30.53
CA ASP A 436 1.54 -5.79 31.57
C ASP A 436 1.79 -4.35 32.02
N LYS A 437 3.06 -3.97 32.22
CA LYS A 437 3.45 -2.59 32.55
C LYS A 437 3.16 -1.60 31.41
N ALA A 438 3.47 -1.98 30.16
CA ALA A 438 3.21 -1.15 28.99
C ALA A 438 1.70 -0.88 28.81
N LEU A 439 0.87 -1.86 29.15
CA LEU A 439 -0.59 -1.72 29.18
C LEU A 439 -1.06 -0.78 30.27
N ALA A 440 -0.55 -0.91 31.51
CA ALA A 440 -0.92 0.00 32.60
C ALA A 440 -0.60 1.48 32.26
N VAL A 441 0.55 1.72 31.64
CA VAL A 441 0.93 3.06 31.16
C VAL A 441 0.01 3.51 30.01
N GLY A 442 -0.26 2.64 29.05
CA GLY A 442 -1.12 2.94 27.90
C GLY A 442 -2.57 3.25 28.28
N ASP A 443 -3.12 2.51 29.25
CA ASP A 443 -4.48 2.71 29.77
C ASP A 443 -4.57 4.08 30.47
N ASP A 444 -3.57 4.46 31.28
CA ASP A 444 -3.51 5.79 31.90
C ASP A 444 -3.50 6.92 30.85
N PHE A 445 -2.75 6.78 29.76
CA PHE A 445 -2.75 7.77 28.66
C PHE A 445 -4.08 7.81 27.89
N ALA A 446 -4.69 6.66 27.62
CA ALA A 446 -5.98 6.57 26.94
C ALA A 446 -7.08 7.21 27.80
N HIS A 447 -7.16 6.85 29.08
CA HIS A 447 -8.07 7.45 30.05
C HIS A 447 -7.82 8.95 30.21
N HIS A 448 -6.57 9.39 30.32
CA HIS A 448 -6.25 10.82 30.43
C HIS A 448 -6.67 11.61 29.17
N SER A 449 -6.49 11.04 27.98
CA SER A 449 -6.93 11.69 26.73
C SER A 449 -8.45 11.78 26.63
N LEU A 450 -9.18 10.72 26.99
CA LEU A 450 -10.65 10.71 27.04
C LEU A 450 -11.18 11.71 28.07
N LEU A 451 -10.56 11.77 29.25
CA LEU A 451 -10.91 12.74 30.29
C LEU A 451 -10.63 14.19 29.85
N LYS A 452 -9.55 14.42 29.10
CA LYS A 452 -9.22 15.75 28.55
C LYS A 452 -10.18 16.18 27.46
N ASP A 453 -10.58 15.26 26.58
CA ASP A 453 -11.59 15.53 25.56
C ASP A 453 -12.95 15.79 26.22
N ALA A 454 -13.35 14.98 27.20
CA ALA A 454 -14.55 15.23 27.99
C ALA A 454 -14.52 16.60 28.70
N ASP A 455 -13.42 16.97 29.35
CA ASP A 455 -13.22 18.28 29.96
C ASP A 455 -13.36 19.43 28.95
N LYS A 456 -12.81 19.26 27.74
CA LYS A 456 -12.95 20.23 26.65
C LYS A 456 -14.41 20.43 26.21
N TYR A 457 -15.18 19.34 26.09
CA TYR A 457 -16.61 19.42 25.76
C TYR A 457 -17.41 20.04 26.91
N CYS A 458 -17.14 19.65 28.16
CA CYS A 458 -17.75 20.25 29.34
C CYS A 458 -17.50 21.77 29.40
N LYS A 459 -16.26 22.22 29.15
CA LYS A 459 -15.91 23.64 29.07
C LYS A 459 -16.61 24.36 27.93
N LEU A 460 -16.78 23.71 26.78
CA LEU A 460 -17.51 24.29 25.65
C LEU A 460 -19.00 24.49 25.98
N ILE A 461 -19.61 23.51 26.64
CA ILE A 461 -21.02 23.57 27.10
C ILE A 461 -21.17 24.66 28.16
N LEU A 462 -20.30 24.70 29.18
CA LEU A 462 -20.28 25.73 30.22
C LEU A 462 -20.06 27.15 29.64
N GLY A 463 -19.16 27.29 28.66
CA GLY A 463 -18.92 28.57 27.99
C GLY A 463 -20.13 29.08 27.23
N ARG A 464 -20.84 28.19 26.52
CA ARG A 464 -22.10 28.50 25.80
C ARG A 464 -23.26 28.82 26.76
N LEU A 465 -23.26 28.23 27.96
CA LEU A 465 -24.24 28.53 29.01
C LEU A 465 -23.97 29.89 29.69
N SER A 466 -22.70 30.31 29.81
CA SER A 466 -22.34 31.59 30.45
C SER A 466 -22.54 32.83 29.56
N GLN A 467 -22.63 32.67 28.23
CA GLN A 467 -22.76 33.78 27.27
C GLN A 467 -24.21 34.12 26.86
N GLY A 468 -25.21 33.42 27.37
CA GLY A 468 -26.63 33.65 27.04
C GLY A 468 -27.38 34.37 28.15
N HIS A 469 -27.72 35.64 27.94
CA HIS A 469 -28.73 36.35 28.75
C HIS A 469 -30.11 35.73 28.49
N GLY A 470 -30.54 34.76 29.32
CA GLY A 470 -31.82 34.07 29.15
C GLY A 470 -32.00 32.84 30.05
N CYS A 471 -32.34 33.08 31.31
CA CYS A 471 -32.30 32.18 32.48
C CYS A 471 -33.24 30.94 32.49
N MET A 472 -33.88 30.50 31.39
CA MET A 472 -34.88 29.41 31.47
C MET A 472 -34.67 28.21 30.52
N LYS A 473 -33.97 28.36 29.39
CA LYS A 473 -33.77 27.24 28.44
C LYS A 473 -32.49 26.44 28.68
N SER A 474 -31.52 27.04 29.37
CA SER A 474 -30.21 26.45 29.66
C SER A 474 -30.29 25.34 30.75
N MET A 475 -31.15 25.54 31.75
CA MET A 475 -31.35 24.59 32.87
C MET A 475 -31.97 23.26 32.43
N VAL A 476 -32.80 23.26 31.38
CA VAL A 476 -33.42 22.05 30.80
C VAL A 476 -32.38 21.16 30.10
N LEU A 477 -31.39 21.77 29.41
CA LEU A 477 -30.32 21.00 28.77
C LEU A 477 -29.34 20.41 29.78
N VAL A 478 -29.05 21.14 30.88
CA VAL A 478 -28.23 20.61 31.98
C VAL A 478 -28.93 19.44 32.66
N SER A 479 -30.23 19.51 32.91
CA SER A 479 -30.99 18.43 33.55
C SER A 479 -31.14 17.20 32.65
N VAL A 480 -31.32 17.36 31.33
CA VAL A 480 -31.33 16.23 30.39
C VAL A 480 -29.94 15.61 30.25
N ALA A 481 -28.87 16.40 30.19
CA ALA A 481 -27.50 15.88 30.13
C ALA A 481 -27.10 15.16 31.43
N LEU A 482 -27.53 15.66 32.59
CA LEU A 482 -27.33 15.00 33.89
C LEU A 482 -28.16 13.72 34.00
N ALA A 483 -29.40 13.69 33.48
CA ALA A 483 -30.25 12.52 33.48
C ALA A 483 -29.73 11.41 32.54
N VAL A 484 -29.21 11.78 31.36
CA VAL A 484 -28.57 10.82 30.43
C VAL A 484 -27.23 10.34 31.00
N GLY A 485 -26.44 11.24 31.62
CA GLY A 485 -25.22 10.87 32.33
C GLY A 485 -25.49 9.92 33.50
N ALA A 486 -26.49 10.20 34.32
CA ALA A 486 -26.90 9.35 35.44
C ALA A 486 -27.46 8.00 34.95
N ALA A 487 -28.22 7.94 33.86
CA ALA A 487 -28.76 6.70 33.32
C ALA A 487 -27.67 5.77 32.75
N ILE A 488 -26.63 6.35 32.12
CA ILE A 488 -25.47 5.60 31.61
C ILE A 488 -24.56 5.13 32.76
N VAL A 489 -24.39 5.97 33.79
CA VAL A 489 -23.58 5.66 34.97
C VAL A 489 -24.28 4.67 35.93
N SER A 490 -25.62 4.68 35.99
CA SER A 490 -26.42 3.83 36.89
C SER A 490 -26.44 2.35 36.52
N GLN A 491 -25.91 1.94 35.36
CA GLN A 491 -25.77 0.53 35.04
C GLN A 491 -24.61 -0.16 35.79
N ASN A 492 -23.75 0.61 36.51
CA ASN A 492 -22.57 0.03 37.16
C ASN A 492 -22.11 0.71 38.46
N ILE A 493 -22.94 1.56 39.10
CA ILE A 493 -22.56 2.29 40.33
C ILE A 493 -23.41 1.87 41.54
N GLN A 494 -22.73 1.58 42.64
CA GLN A 494 -23.31 1.24 43.94
C GLN A 494 -24.05 2.45 44.56
N PRO A 495 -25.15 2.26 45.29
CA PRO A 495 -25.97 3.34 45.85
C PRO A 495 -25.23 4.28 46.83
N GLU A 496 -24.06 3.86 47.34
CA GLU A 496 -23.24 4.66 48.25
C GLU A 496 -22.49 5.80 47.55
N ASP A 497 -22.12 5.64 46.28
CA ASP A 497 -21.41 6.67 45.51
C ASP A 497 -22.37 7.79 45.06
N LEU A 498 -23.65 7.47 44.90
CA LEU A 498 -24.69 8.43 44.57
C LEU A 498 -24.96 9.41 45.73
N LYS A 499 -24.83 8.94 46.98
CA LYS A 499 -24.91 9.77 48.20
C LYS A 499 -23.72 10.74 48.30
N LYS A 500 -22.52 10.31 47.95
CA LYS A 500 -21.33 11.19 47.91
C LYS A 500 -21.46 12.27 46.85
N LEU A 501 -22.01 11.93 45.70
CA LEU A 501 -22.23 12.87 44.61
C LEU A 501 -23.31 13.91 44.97
N ALA A 502 -24.41 13.49 45.59
CA ALA A 502 -25.44 14.41 46.10
C ALA A 502 -24.90 15.39 47.16
N ALA A 503 -24.03 14.91 48.06
CA ALA A 503 -23.38 15.73 49.08
C ALA A 503 -22.41 16.78 48.50
N MET A 504 -21.75 16.47 47.38
CA MET A 504 -20.85 17.42 46.70
C MET A 504 -21.59 18.56 45.96
N PHE A 505 -22.87 18.35 45.60
CA PHE A 505 -23.64 19.30 44.79
C PHE A 505 -24.77 20.04 45.53
N ASN A 506 -24.89 19.88 46.86
CA ASN A 506 -25.82 20.65 47.72
C ASN A 506 -27.28 20.73 47.20
N PHE A 507 -27.84 19.64 46.69
CA PHE A 507 -29.28 19.57 46.43
C PHE A 507 -30.03 19.10 47.69
N PRO A 508 -31.07 19.83 48.15
CA PRO A 508 -31.94 19.32 49.20
C PRO A 508 -32.81 18.21 48.59
N LEU A 509 -32.57 16.97 49.01
CA LEU A 509 -33.40 15.83 48.66
C LEU A 509 -34.61 15.83 49.62
N THR A 510 -35.74 16.38 49.19
CA THR A 510 -37.04 16.05 49.80
C THR A 510 -37.68 14.96 48.96
N LEU A 511 -38.02 13.87 49.67
CA LEU A 511 -38.52 12.59 49.19
C LEU A 511 -39.85 12.71 48.45
#